data_AF-D8IZJ0-F1
#
_entry.id   AF-D8IZJ0-F1
#
_cell.length_a   1.000
_cell.length_b   1.000
_cell.length_c   1.000
_cell.angle_alpha   90.00
_cell.angle_beta   90.00
_cell.angle_gamma   90.00
#
_symmetry.space_group_name_H-M   'P 1'
#
loop_
_entity.id
_entity.type
_entity.pdbx_description
1 polymer ?
#
loop_
_entity_poly.entity_id
_entity_poly.type
_entity_poly.pdbx_seq_one_letter_code
_entity_poly.pdbx_strand_id
1 'polypeptide(L)'
;MRAGAAMDAAWGKPAGKREVVDVAEPKRPDRRLDQLLNVRKQRLGRLERERNEARSSWRTLRTDLGAKTDQWRQARERAQSEWMAARAAFFGMTITNADFKRAKTAYERMKMEAGQMRLACVSLARACRRAGDDYFIARQRVKDANKQQEKLTVLRDEMKALAMAQNEQA
;
A
#
# COMPACT_ATOMS: atom_id res chain seq x y z
N MET A 1 -32.01 -73.02 -71.59
CA MET A 1 -31.93 -71.59 -71.93
C MET A 1 -31.82 -70.79 -70.64
N ARG A 2 -30.89 -69.83 -70.61
CA ARG A 2 -30.47 -69.00 -69.46
C ARG A 2 -31.46 -67.89 -69.13
N ALA A 3 -31.30 -67.36 -67.92
CA ALA A 3 -31.54 -66.00 -67.39
C ALA A 3 -32.57 -65.98 -66.24
N GLY A 4 -32.35 -65.42 -65.06
CA GLY A 4 -31.28 -64.54 -64.57
C GLY A 4 -31.86 -63.19 -64.09
N ALA A 5 -31.89 -62.98 -62.76
CA ALA A 5 -31.96 -61.71 -62.01
C ALA A 5 -33.22 -60.80 -62.23
N ALA A 6 -33.64 -59.92 -61.33
CA ALA A 6 -33.01 -59.30 -60.16
C ALA A 6 -34.08 -58.86 -59.14
N MET A 7 -33.70 -58.82 -57.86
CA MET A 7 -34.40 -58.11 -56.79
C MET A 7 -34.07 -56.61 -56.92
N ASP A 8 -35.09 -55.79 -57.20
CA ASP A 8 -34.95 -54.33 -57.17
C ASP A 8 -35.17 -53.82 -55.74
N ALA A 9 -34.06 -53.58 -55.03
CA ALA A 9 -34.03 -52.78 -53.83
C ALA A 9 -34.14 -51.30 -54.21
N ALA A 10 -35.27 -50.67 -53.87
CA ALA A 10 -35.50 -49.25 -54.04
C ALA A 10 -34.61 -48.43 -53.07
N TRP A 11 -33.52 -47.87 -53.58
CA TRP A 11 -32.69 -46.90 -52.88
C TRP A 11 -33.35 -45.52 -52.93
N GLY A 12 -33.71 -44.97 -51.77
CA GLY A 12 -34.27 -43.63 -51.62
C GLY A 12 -33.34 -42.52 -52.12
N LYS A 13 -33.94 -41.40 -52.52
CA LYS A 13 -33.31 -40.21 -53.15
C LYS A 13 -32.00 -39.78 -52.46
N PRO A 14 -30.95 -39.42 -53.23
CA PRO A 14 -29.73 -38.88 -52.65
C PRO A 14 -30.05 -37.56 -51.93
N ALA A 15 -29.60 -37.47 -50.67
CA ALA A 15 -29.72 -36.26 -49.86
C ALA A 15 -29.07 -35.08 -50.61
N GLY A 16 -29.83 -33.98 -50.75
CA GLY A 16 -29.35 -32.75 -51.37
C GLY A 16 -28.02 -32.32 -50.74
N LYS A 17 -27.02 -32.07 -51.58
CA LYS A 17 -25.71 -31.59 -51.16
C LYS A 17 -25.92 -30.29 -50.38
N ARG A 18 -25.61 -30.32 -49.07
CA ARG A 18 -25.52 -29.10 -48.25
C ARG A 18 -24.37 -28.29 -48.84
N GLU A 19 -24.67 -27.12 -49.39
CA GLU A 19 -23.63 -26.15 -49.72
C GLU A 19 -22.89 -25.83 -48.42
N VAL A 20 -21.58 -26.04 -48.42
CA VAL A 20 -20.72 -25.63 -47.31
C VAL A 20 -20.72 -24.12 -47.36
N VAL A 21 -21.55 -23.50 -46.52
CA VAL A 21 -21.47 -22.06 -46.26
C VAL A 21 -20.08 -21.84 -45.70
N ASP A 22 -19.24 -21.11 -46.43
CA ASP A 22 -17.96 -20.62 -45.92
C ASP A 22 -18.26 -19.61 -44.81
N VAL A 23 -18.46 -20.12 -43.60
CA VAL A 23 -18.61 -19.31 -42.40
C VAL A 23 -17.25 -18.71 -42.15
N ALA A 24 -17.12 -17.40 -42.36
CA ALA A 24 -15.90 -16.68 -42.05
C ALA A 24 -15.49 -16.98 -40.60
N GLU A 25 -14.34 -17.65 -40.40
CA GLU A 25 -13.89 -18.02 -39.07
C GLU A 25 -13.74 -16.75 -38.21
N PRO A 26 -14.26 -16.73 -36.96
CA PRO A 26 -14.11 -15.59 -36.08
C PRO A 26 -12.63 -15.25 -35.89
N LYS A 27 -12.26 -14.01 -36.20
CA LYS A 27 -10.89 -13.52 -36.03
C LYS A 27 -10.47 -13.71 -34.56
N ARG A 28 -9.33 -14.38 -34.33
CA ARG A 28 -8.82 -14.65 -32.97
C ARG A 28 -8.73 -13.34 -32.17
N PRO A 29 -9.30 -13.27 -30.96
CA PRO A 29 -9.28 -12.05 -30.15
C PRO A 29 -7.85 -11.74 -29.68
N ASP A 30 -7.43 -10.48 -29.83
CA ASP A 30 -6.12 -10.01 -29.33
C ASP A 30 -6.12 -10.01 -27.79
N ARG A 31 -5.26 -10.84 -27.19
CA ARG A 31 -5.12 -11.00 -25.73
C ARG A 31 -4.07 -10.08 -25.12
N ARG A 32 -3.35 -9.27 -25.90
CA ARG A 32 -2.24 -8.43 -25.41
C ARG A 32 -2.69 -7.46 -24.31
N LEU A 33 -3.87 -6.86 -24.47
CA LEU A 33 -4.42 -5.92 -23.48
C LEU A 33 -4.82 -6.62 -22.17
N ASP A 34 -5.42 -7.81 -22.26
CA ASP A 34 -5.76 -8.61 -21.07
C ASP A 34 -4.50 -9.08 -20.31
N GLN A 35 -3.45 -9.46 -21.03
CA GLN A 35 -2.15 -9.79 -20.43
C GLN A 35 -1.54 -8.57 -19.73
N LEU A 36 -1.58 -7.39 -20.37
CA LEU A 36 -1.09 -6.14 -19.77
C LEU A 36 -1.87 -5.78 -18.50
N LEU A 37 -3.21 -5.89 -18.53
CA LEU A 37 -4.08 -5.65 -17.38
C LEU A 37 -3.76 -6.59 -16.21
N ASN A 38 -3.47 -7.87 -16.49
CA ASN A 38 -3.11 -8.84 -15.45
C ASN A 38 -1.77 -8.48 -14.78
N VAL A 39 -0.72 -8.21 -15.58
CA VAL A 39 0.58 -7.78 -15.04
C VAL A 39 0.44 -6.50 -14.22
N ARG A 40 -0.35 -5.53 -14.68
CA ARG A 40 -0.58 -4.29 -13.95
C ARG A 40 -1.38 -4.50 -12.67
N LYS A 41 -2.37 -5.40 -12.65
CA LYS A 41 -3.08 -5.78 -11.43
C LYS A 41 -2.13 -6.36 -10.37
N GLN A 42 -1.18 -7.21 -10.79
CA GLN A 42 -0.16 -7.74 -9.88
C GLN A 42 0.76 -6.63 -9.34
N ARG A 43 1.21 -5.72 -10.21
CA ARG A 43 2.04 -4.56 -9.81
C ARG A 43 1.30 -3.63 -8.86
N LEU A 44 0.01 -3.38 -9.11
CA LEU A 44 -0.84 -2.60 -8.23
C LEU A 44 -0.91 -3.24 -6.83
N GLY A 45 -1.14 -4.56 -6.76
CA GLY A 45 -1.14 -5.28 -5.48
C GLY A 45 0.19 -5.20 -4.73
N ARG A 46 1.32 -5.11 -5.45
CA ARG A 46 2.63 -4.81 -4.82
C ARG A 46 2.69 -3.38 -4.28
N LEU A 47 2.29 -2.37 -5.06
CA LEU A 47 2.30 -0.97 -4.63
C LEU A 47 1.38 -0.74 -3.42
N GLU A 48 0.24 -1.42 -3.36
CA GLU A 48 -0.67 -1.36 -2.21
C GLU A 48 -0.06 -1.93 -0.93
N ARG A 49 0.68 -3.03 -1.05
CA ARG A 49 1.47 -3.60 0.06
C ARG A 49 2.55 -2.63 0.52
N GLU A 50 3.36 -2.10 -0.39
CA GLU A 50 4.39 -1.10 -0.08
C GLU A 50 3.80 0.14 0.61
N ARG A 51 2.64 0.64 0.15
CA ARG A 51 1.91 1.74 0.80
C ARG A 51 1.47 1.36 2.22
N ASN A 52 0.94 0.15 2.41
CA ASN A 52 0.48 -0.31 3.73
C ASN A 52 1.64 -0.46 4.72
N GLU A 53 2.77 -0.99 4.27
CA GLU A 53 4.02 -1.10 5.03
C GLU A 53 4.54 0.29 5.43
N ALA A 54 4.61 1.23 4.47
CA ALA A 54 5.00 2.61 4.74
C ALA A 54 4.06 3.29 5.74
N ARG A 55 2.74 3.07 5.61
CA ARG A 55 1.74 3.58 6.57
C ARG A 55 1.96 3.02 7.97
N SER A 56 2.23 1.73 8.08
CA SER A 56 2.46 1.07 9.36
C SER A 56 3.72 1.63 10.02
N SER A 57 4.83 1.69 9.29
CA SER A 57 6.09 2.28 9.74
C SER A 57 5.91 3.72 10.23
N TRP A 58 5.22 4.56 9.45
CA TRP A 58 4.96 5.95 9.83
C TRP A 58 4.14 6.06 11.12
N ARG A 59 3.12 5.22 11.29
CA ARG A 59 2.29 5.20 12.52
C ARG A 59 3.06 4.73 13.75
N THR A 60 3.88 3.69 13.60
CA THR A 60 4.76 3.22 14.68
C THR A 60 5.69 4.35 15.13
N LEU A 61 6.40 4.99 14.19
CA LEU A 61 7.29 6.10 14.51
C LEU A 61 6.58 7.30 15.14
N ARG A 62 5.34 7.59 14.74
CA ARG A 62 4.54 8.65 15.35
C ARG A 62 4.16 8.32 16.79
N THR A 63 3.85 7.05 17.07
CA THR A 63 3.55 6.55 18.42
C THR A 63 4.78 6.63 19.30
N ASP A 64 5.93 6.15 18.80
CA ASP A 64 7.22 6.19 19.50
C ASP A 64 7.65 7.62 19.80
N LEU A 65 7.47 8.54 18.85
CA LEU A 65 7.75 9.96 19.05
C LEU A 65 6.87 10.56 20.16
N GLY A 66 5.59 10.22 20.19
CA GLY A 66 4.67 10.65 21.26
C GLY A 66 5.16 10.17 22.62
N ALA A 67 5.37 8.86 22.76
CA ALA A 67 5.87 8.26 23.99
C ALA A 67 7.22 8.86 24.46
N LYS A 68 8.16 9.07 23.53
CA LYS A 68 9.46 9.69 23.86
C LYS A 68 9.33 11.15 24.24
N THR A 69 8.44 11.90 23.60
CA THR A 69 8.18 13.29 23.96
C THR A 69 7.59 13.39 25.36
N ASP A 70 6.67 12.49 25.72
CA ASP A 70 6.08 12.45 27.06
C ASP A 70 7.12 12.06 28.12
N GLN A 71 7.97 11.06 27.85
CA GLN A 71 9.09 10.71 28.72
C GLN A 71 10.04 11.91 28.95
N TRP A 72 10.38 12.64 27.88
CA TRP A 72 11.21 13.84 27.99
C TRP A 72 10.54 14.92 28.84
N ARG A 73 9.23 15.17 28.64
CA ARG A 73 8.47 16.15 29.43
C ARG A 73 8.47 15.79 30.91
N GLN A 74 8.19 14.54 31.24
CA GLN A 74 8.19 14.03 32.62
C GLN A 74 9.58 14.15 33.26
N ALA A 75 10.65 13.76 32.54
CA ALA A 75 12.02 13.89 33.04
C ALA A 75 12.39 15.35 33.33
N ARG A 76 12.01 16.27 32.43
CA ARG A 76 12.22 17.71 32.61
C ARG A 76 11.46 18.26 33.80
N GLU A 77 10.19 17.89 33.93
CA GLU A 77 9.33 18.34 35.03
C GLU A 77 9.84 17.83 36.38
N ARG A 78 10.23 16.55 36.44
CA ARG A 78 10.83 15.94 37.63
C ARG A 78 12.13 16.64 38.05
N ALA A 79 13.02 16.91 37.10
CA ALA A 79 14.26 17.64 37.38
C ALA A 79 13.96 19.03 37.96
N GLN A 80 12.98 19.72 37.38
CA GLN A 80 12.56 21.04 37.84
C GLN A 80 11.92 20.98 39.24
N SER A 81 11.04 20.00 39.50
CA SER A 81 10.38 19.86 40.80
C SER A 81 11.37 19.54 41.91
N GLU A 82 12.32 18.62 41.66
CA GLU A 82 13.36 18.27 42.63
C GLU A 82 14.27 19.47 42.92
N TRP A 83 14.61 20.25 41.89
CA TRP A 83 15.39 21.48 42.06
C TRP A 83 14.66 22.55 42.88
N MET A 84 13.38 22.79 42.58
CA MET A 84 12.58 23.76 43.31
C MET A 84 12.37 23.33 44.77
N ALA A 85 12.13 22.05 45.03
CA ALA A 85 12.03 21.50 46.37
C ALA A 85 13.34 21.69 47.16
N ALA A 86 14.49 21.39 46.56
CA ALA A 86 15.79 21.61 47.20
C ALA A 86 16.07 23.09 47.49
N ARG A 87 15.69 24.00 46.58
CA ARG A 87 15.79 25.45 46.82
C ARG A 87 14.90 25.89 47.98
N ALA A 88 13.64 25.48 47.99
CA ALA A 88 12.70 25.81 49.06
C ALA A 88 13.21 25.30 50.41
N ALA A 89 13.71 24.06 50.46
CA ALA A 89 14.27 23.44 51.65
C ALA A 89 15.51 24.20 52.17
N PHE A 90 16.41 24.62 51.27
CA PHE A 90 17.61 25.37 51.64
C PHE A 90 17.27 26.77 52.17
N PHE A 91 16.37 27.50 51.50
CA PHE A 91 15.93 28.83 51.97
C PHE A 91 15.08 28.76 53.23
N GLY A 92 14.35 27.66 53.44
CA GLY A 92 13.66 27.36 54.69
C GLY A 92 14.59 26.85 55.81
N MET A 93 15.91 26.83 55.57
CA MET A 93 16.92 26.34 56.53
C MET A 93 16.67 24.90 57.03
N THR A 94 15.95 24.09 56.24
CA THR A 94 15.61 22.69 56.58
C THR A 94 16.68 21.68 56.14
N ILE A 95 17.61 22.10 55.28
CA ILE A 95 18.74 21.29 54.81
C ILE A 95 20.04 22.09 54.89
N THR A 96 21.17 21.38 54.95
CA THR A 96 22.48 22.02 55.05
C THR A 96 22.99 22.51 53.69
N ASN A 97 24.05 23.33 53.69
CA ASN A 97 24.75 23.72 52.46
C ASN A 97 25.33 22.51 51.71
N ALA A 98 25.83 21.51 52.44
CA ALA A 98 26.32 20.26 51.82
C ALA A 98 25.18 19.52 51.10
N ASP A 99 24.00 19.43 51.70
CA ASP A 99 22.81 18.82 51.09
C ASP A 99 22.37 19.58 49.84
N PHE A 100 22.34 20.91 49.92
CA PHE A 100 21.98 21.74 48.78
C PHE A 100 22.96 21.61 47.60
N LYS A 101 24.27 21.53 47.88
CA LYS A 101 25.28 21.24 46.85
C LYS A 101 25.06 19.88 46.21
N ARG A 102 24.75 18.84 47.00
CA ARG A 102 24.40 17.50 46.49
C ARG A 102 23.17 17.54 45.59
N ALA A 103 22.11 18.22 46.01
CA ALA A 103 20.89 18.39 45.22
C ALA A 103 21.14 19.14 43.91
N LYS A 104 22.01 20.16 43.92
CA LYS A 104 22.42 20.86 42.69
C LYS A 104 23.13 19.93 41.71
N THR A 105 24.05 19.09 42.19
CA THR A 105 24.73 18.09 41.35
C THR A 105 23.75 17.08 40.78
N ALA A 106 22.78 16.62 41.57
CA ALA A 106 21.71 15.73 41.10
C ALA A 106 20.87 16.38 39.99
N TYR A 107 20.45 17.64 40.20
CA TYR A 107 19.71 18.41 39.20
C TYR A 107 20.46 18.55 37.88
N GLU A 108 21.76 18.90 37.90
CA GLU A 108 22.54 19.01 36.65
C GLU A 108 22.64 17.66 35.93
N ARG A 109 22.72 16.53 36.65
CA ARG A 109 22.66 15.20 36.04
C ARG A 109 21.31 14.95 35.36
N MET A 110 20.21 15.19 36.06
CA MET A 110 18.86 15.00 35.51
C MET A 110 18.59 15.91 34.31
N LYS A 111 19.10 17.13 34.34
CA LYS A 111 19.02 18.08 33.22
C LYS A 111 19.79 17.57 32.01
N MET A 112 20.97 16.99 32.20
CA MET A 112 21.73 16.34 31.12
C MET A 112 20.99 15.13 30.54
N GLU A 113 20.41 14.28 31.39
CA GLU A 113 19.57 13.15 30.97
C GLU A 113 18.35 13.61 30.15
N ALA A 114 17.63 14.63 30.62
CA ALA A 114 16.53 15.24 29.85
C ALA A 114 17.02 15.85 28.52
N GLY A 115 18.24 16.39 28.48
CA GLY A 115 18.90 16.85 27.26
C GLY A 115 19.12 15.72 26.26
N GLN A 116 19.61 14.56 26.70
CA GLN A 116 19.79 13.38 25.85
C GLN A 116 18.44 12.87 25.32
N MET A 117 17.41 12.83 26.16
CA MET A 117 16.06 12.44 25.74
C MET A 117 15.51 13.40 24.67
N ARG A 118 15.77 14.71 24.80
CA ARG A 118 15.38 15.70 23.79
C ARG A 118 16.06 15.42 22.44
N LEU A 119 17.34 15.08 22.43
CA LEU A 119 18.05 14.72 21.20
C LEU A 119 17.43 13.48 20.54
N ALA A 120 17.04 12.47 21.32
CA ALA A 120 16.32 11.31 20.82
C ALA A 120 14.94 11.67 20.25
N CYS A 121 14.20 12.61 20.86
CA CYS A 121 12.95 13.11 20.31
C CYS A 121 13.16 13.80 18.95
N VAL A 122 14.22 14.60 18.82
CA VAL A 122 14.56 15.30 17.57
C VAL A 122 14.94 14.31 16.46
N SER A 123 15.71 13.26 16.77
CA SER A 123 16.08 12.24 15.80
C SER A 123 14.85 11.45 15.34
N LEU A 124 13.96 11.05 16.26
CA LEU A 124 12.69 10.40 15.95
C LEU A 124 11.76 11.30 15.14
N ALA A 125 11.69 12.60 15.44
CA ALA A 125 10.87 13.55 14.67
C ALA A 125 11.36 13.67 13.22
N ARG A 126 12.67 13.56 12.97
CA ARG A 126 13.22 13.50 11.61
C ARG A 126 12.86 12.17 10.92
N ALA A 127 12.99 11.05 11.61
CA ALA A 127 12.62 9.74 11.07
C ALA A 127 11.12 9.66 10.73
N CYS A 128 10.26 10.15 11.62
CA CYS A 128 8.81 10.19 11.44
C CYS A 128 8.41 11.06 10.24
N ARG A 129 9.08 12.20 10.02
CA ARG A 129 8.86 13.03 8.81
C ARG A 129 9.21 12.28 7.54
N ARG A 130 10.40 11.67 7.47
CA ARG A 130 10.82 10.88 6.30
C ARG A 130 9.87 9.72 6.00
N ALA A 131 9.46 8.96 7.03
CA ALA A 131 8.49 7.88 6.86
C ALA A 131 7.11 8.39 6.39
N GLY A 132 6.73 9.61 6.80
CA GLY A 132 5.56 10.31 6.29
C GLY A 132 5.69 10.60 4.79
N ASP A 133 6.82 11.17 4.37
CA ASP A 133 7.10 11.46 2.96
C ASP A 133 7.03 10.17 2.11
N ASP A 134 7.65 9.09 2.58
CA ASP A 134 7.63 7.78 1.92
C ASP A 134 6.18 7.24 1.77
N TYR A 135 5.37 7.36 2.82
CA TYR A 135 3.96 6.97 2.77
C TYR A 135 3.17 7.80 1.75
N PHE A 136 3.35 9.13 1.72
CA PHE A 136 2.62 9.97 0.78
C PHE A 136 3.05 9.73 -0.66
N ILE A 137 4.34 9.48 -0.90
CA ILE A 137 4.85 9.05 -2.22
C ILE A 137 4.23 7.72 -2.62
N ALA A 138 4.24 6.71 -1.75
CA ALA A 138 3.63 5.40 -2.03
C ALA A 138 2.12 5.51 -2.27
N ARG A 139 1.41 6.34 -1.49
CA ARG A 139 -0.01 6.62 -1.69
C ARG A 139 -0.29 7.25 -3.05
N GLN A 140 0.55 8.19 -3.48
CA GLN A 140 0.41 8.82 -4.79
C GLN A 140 0.66 7.81 -5.92
N ARG A 141 1.68 6.96 -5.81
CA ARG A 141 1.95 5.87 -6.78
C ARG A 141 0.76 4.93 -6.94
N VAL A 142 0.12 4.52 -5.84
CA VAL A 142 -1.09 3.69 -5.89
C VAL A 142 -2.24 4.42 -6.58
N LYS A 143 -2.46 5.69 -6.27
CA LYS A 143 -3.51 6.51 -6.91
C LYS A 143 -3.30 6.60 -8.42
N ASP A 144 -2.07 6.85 -8.86
CA ASP A 144 -1.76 6.96 -10.28
C ASP A 144 -1.84 5.61 -10.99
N ALA A 145 -1.42 4.52 -10.34
CA ALA A 145 -1.58 3.16 -10.86
C ALA A 145 -3.07 2.78 -11.03
N ASN A 146 -3.93 3.11 -10.06
CA ASN A 146 -5.38 2.89 -10.16
C ASN A 146 -5.99 3.63 -11.35
N LYS A 147 -5.69 4.92 -11.50
CA LYS A 147 -6.17 5.70 -12.65
C LYS A 147 -5.75 5.08 -13.98
N GLN A 148 -4.51 4.58 -14.07
CA GLN A 148 -4.05 3.92 -15.30
C GLN A 148 -4.75 2.57 -15.52
N GLN A 149 -5.01 1.80 -14.46
CA GLN A 149 -5.74 0.54 -14.52
C GLN A 149 -7.19 0.75 -14.97
N GLU A 150 -7.87 1.77 -14.46
CA GLU A 150 -9.22 2.16 -14.85
C GLU A 150 -9.26 2.50 -16.35
N LYS A 151 -8.35 3.36 -16.83
CA LYS A 151 -8.25 3.72 -18.26
C LYS A 151 -8.08 2.49 -19.16
N LEU A 152 -7.20 1.57 -18.80
CA LEU A 152 -6.98 0.35 -19.60
C LEU A 152 -8.18 -0.59 -19.56
N THR A 153 -8.94 -0.59 -18.46
CA THR A 153 -10.16 -1.39 -18.33
C THR A 153 -11.25 -0.84 -19.24
N VAL A 154 -11.44 0.48 -19.27
CA VAL A 154 -12.38 1.16 -20.19
C VAL A 154 -12.00 0.86 -21.65
N LEU A 155 -10.73 1.03 -22.03
CA LEU A 155 -10.26 0.74 -23.39
C LEU A 155 -10.51 -0.72 -23.79
N ARG A 156 -10.31 -1.67 -22.86
CA ARG A 156 -10.60 -3.09 -23.12
C ARG A 156 -12.09 -3.29 -23.40
N ASP A 157 -12.94 -2.65 -22.62
CA ASP A 157 -14.39 -2.82 -22.74
C ASP A 157 -14.92 -2.18 -24.04
N GLU A 158 -14.39 -1.02 -24.42
CA GLU A 158 -14.64 -0.38 -25.72
C GLU A 158 -14.18 -1.25 -26.89
N MET A 159 -12.97 -1.82 -26.84
CA MET A 159 -12.47 -2.73 -27.88
C MET A 159 -13.33 -3.99 -28.02
N LYS A 160 -13.81 -4.56 -26.89
CA LYS A 160 -14.72 -5.70 -26.90
C LYS A 160 -16.07 -5.33 -27.50
N ALA A 161 -16.62 -4.17 -27.14
CA ALA A 161 -17.87 -3.68 -27.71
C ALA A 161 -17.76 -3.46 -29.23
N LEU A 162 -16.68 -2.84 -29.70
CA LEU A 162 -16.42 -2.66 -31.14
C LEU A 162 -16.27 -3.99 -31.88
N ALA A 163 -15.56 -4.96 -31.30
CA ALA A 163 -15.41 -6.29 -31.90
C ALA A 163 -16.74 -7.05 -32.00
N MET A 164 -17.62 -6.92 -30.98
CA MET A 164 -18.97 -7.50 -31.04
C MET A 164 -19.82 -6.83 -32.11
N ALA A 165 -19.84 -5.49 -32.18
CA ALA A 165 -20.60 -4.76 -33.20
C ALA A 165 -20.14 -5.08 -34.63
N GLN A 166 -18.83 -5.29 -34.86
CA GLN A 166 -18.29 -5.70 -36.16
C GLN A 166 -18.70 -7.13 -36.54
N ASN A 167 -18.74 -8.05 -35.56
CA ASN A 167 -19.19 -9.42 -35.80
C ASN A 167 -20.71 -9.52 -36.03
N GLU A 168 -21.51 -8.58 -35.53
CA GLU A 168 -22.96 -8.52 -35.80
C GLU A 168 -23.29 -7.97 -37.19
N GLN A 169 -22.37 -7.23 -37.81
CA GLN A 169 -22.52 -6.62 -39.14
C GLN A 169 -21.92 -7.47 -40.28
N ALA A 170 -21.12 -8.49 -39.95
CA ALA A 170 -20.46 -9.40 -40.88
C ALA A 170 -21.26 -10.70 -41.05
#